data_AF-J8AWN7-F1
#
_entry.id   AF-J8AWN7-F1
#
_cell.length_a   1.000
_cell.length_b   1.000
_cell.length_c   1.000
_cell.angle_alpha   90.00
_cell.angle_beta   90.00
_cell.angle_gamma   90.00
#
_symmetry.space_group_name_H-M   'P 1'
#
loop_
_entity.id
_entity.type
_entity.pdbx_description
1 polymer ?
#
loop_
_entity_poly.entity_id
_entity_poly.type
_entity_poly.pdbx_seq_one_letter_code
_entity_poly.pdbx_strand_id
1 'polypeptide(L)'
;MTILSNIGVALFLIAIILLILCIISFFKKNGKAKQYGRPTVILFMISIMLIMTGTTKSEHPVVEFFSTLSFILFIFFLVLAILSVIKKTGVAKKQFIITAVLFVIFVALSGISSPSSEKTKATNKQVASNSEEKKDDAKKKELENKEADEKTRKQEYEKRQAEELARKQEDEKRQAEELARKQEYEKHQAEELARKQQEEQQLQAEEQARKQQEEQQRQAEEQARKQQEEQQRQAAEQARKQQEEQQRQAAEQARKQQEEQQRQAAEQARVQQEQQKAQQTRTQPAAGSNSNTYFKNCTEVKNAGKAPLYRDQPGYSSKLDRDGDGVACER
;
A
#
# COMPACT_ATOMS: atom_id res chain seq x y z
N MET A 1 -10.83 -44.71 17.09
CA MET A 1 -10.35 -44.63 15.68
C MET A 1 -10.74 -43.33 14.98
N THR A 2 -11.85 -42.67 15.34
CA THR A 2 -12.28 -41.37 14.77
C THR A 2 -11.36 -40.19 15.09
N ILE A 3 -10.75 -40.15 16.28
CA ILE A 3 -9.85 -39.05 16.68
C ILE A 3 -8.55 -39.05 15.85
N LEU A 4 -7.99 -40.22 15.52
CA LEU A 4 -6.82 -40.32 14.63
C LEU A 4 -7.13 -39.88 13.19
N SER A 5 -8.36 -40.13 12.70
CA SER A 5 -8.80 -39.74 11.36
C SER A 5 -8.87 -38.21 11.20
N ASN A 6 -9.33 -37.50 12.22
CA ASN A 6 -9.44 -36.04 12.19
C ASN A 6 -8.07 -35.37 12.27
N ILE A 7 -7.12 -35.97 13.01
CA ILE A 7 -5.73 -35.50 13.04
C ILE A 7 -5.06 -35.68 11.67
N GLY A 8 -5.30 -36.81 11.00
CA GLY A 8 -4.82 -37.04 9.63
C GLY A 8 -5.33 -36.00 8.64
N VAL A 9 -6.63 -35.68 8.68
CA VAL A 9 -7.24 -34.65 7.82
C VAL A 9 -6.71 -33.25 8.16
N ALA A 10 -6.55 -32.92 9.44
CA ALA A 10 -5.98 -31.64 9.86
C ALA A 10 -4.54 -31.47 9.38
N LEU A 11 -3.70 -32.50 9.53
CA LEU A 11 -2.32 -32.49 9.03
C LEU A 11 -2.26 -32.40 7.50
N PHE A 12 -3.19 -33.05 6.80
CA PHE A 12 -3.31 -32.97 5.35
C PHE A 12 -3.71 -31.56 4.87
N LEU A 13 -4.67 -30.92 5.54
CA LEU A 13 -5.06 -29.54 5.23
C LEU A 13 -3.94 -28.55 5.53
N ILE A 14 -3.22 -28.74 6.64
CA ILE A 14 -2.03 -27.93 6.97
C ILE A 14 -0.96 -28.09 5.87
N ALA A 15 -0.71 -29.32 5.41
CA ALA A 15 0.25 -29.57 4.31
C ALA A 15 -0.18 -28.90 2.99
N ILE A 16 -1.48 -28.91 2.67
CA ILE A 16 -2.03 -28.21 1.49
C ILE A 16 -1.85 -26.69 1.62
N ILE A 17 -2.14 -26.11 2.78
CA ILE A 17 -1.96 -24.67 3.02
C ILE A 17 -0.50 -24.28 2.86
N LEU A 18 0.42 -25.07 3.41
CA LEU A 18 1.86 -24.84 3.26
C LEU A 18 2.31 -24.96 1.79
N LEU A 19 1.76 -25.91 1.03
CA LEU A 19 2.03 -26.05 -0.40
C LEU A 19 1.56 -24.81 -1.19
N ILE A 20 0.35 -24.30 -0.90
CA ILE A 20 -0.19 -23.10 -1.54
C ILE A 20 0.68 -21.88 -1.22
N LEU A 21 1.10 -21.71 0.05
CA LEU A 21 2.00 -20.62 0.46
C LEU A 21 3.39 -20.74 -0.21
N CYS A 22 3.88 -21.95 -0.39
CA CYS A 22 5.15 -22.21 -1.08
C CYS A 22 5.06 -21.83 -2.57
N ILE A 23 3.95 -22.17 -3.24
CA ILE A 23 3.66 -21.78 -4.63
C ILE A 23 3.56 -20.25 -4.75
N ILE A 24 2.81 -19.59 -3.86
CA ILE A 24 2.68 -18.13 -3.86
C ILE A 24 4.06 -17.46 -3.67
N SER A 25 4.89 -18.00 -2.78
CA SER A 25 6.25 -17.51 -2.54
C SER A 25 7.17 -17.70 -3.75
N PHE A 26 6.98 -18.78 -4.53
CA PHE A 26 7.71 -19.02 -5.77
C PHE A 26 7.42 -17.96 -6.84
N PHE A 27 6.21 -17.39 -6.85
CA PHE A 27 5.81 -16.37 -7.82
C PHE A 27 6.01 -14.93 -7.34
N LYS A 28 6.22 -14.68 -6.03
CA LYS A 28 6.20 -13.32 -5.47
C LYS A 28 7.54 -12.54 -5.51
N LYS A 29 8.68 -13.08 -5.94
CA LYS A 29 9.87 -12.24 -6.25
C LYS A 29 10.99 -12.93 -7.04
N ASN A 30 11.36 -12.30 -8.16
CA ASN A 30 12.69 -12.11 -8.74
C ASN A 30 13.73 -13.26 -8.64
N GLY A 31 13.89 -13.99 -9.74
CA GLY A 31 15.22 -14.27 -10.32
C GLY A 31 16.13 -15.34 -9.71
N LYS A 32 15.90 -15.87 -8.50
CA LYS A 32 16.80 -16.91 -7.92
C LYS A 32 16.12 -18.09 -7.21
N ALA A 33 14.90 -18.46 -7.59
CA ALA A 33 14.17 -19.57 -6.97
C ALA A 33 14.34 -20.93 -7.68
N LYS A 34 15.45 -21.21 -8.36
CA LYS A 34 15.55 -22.44 -9.20
C LYS A 34 16.03 -23.71 -8.49
N GLN A 35 16.39 -23.65 -7.20
CA GLN A 35 17.10 -24.78 -6.57
C GLN A 35 16.31 -25.58 -5.52
N TYR A 36 15.28 -25.02 -4.88
CA TYR A 36 14.57 -25.70 -3.78
C TYR A 36 13.08 -25.99 -4.01
N GLY A 37 12.44 -25.41 -5.05
CA GLY A 37 11.03 -25.68 -5.35
C GLY A 37 10.77 -27.08 -5.93
N ARG A 38 11.65 -27.54 -6.83
CA ARG A 38 11.52 -28.86 -7.48
C ARG A 38 11.65 -30.05 -6.53
N PRO A 39 12.68 -30.14 -5.66
CA PRO A 39 12.80 -31.28 -4.76
C PRO A 39 11.67 -31.33 -3.72
N THR A 40 11.16 -30.17 -3.26
CA THR A 40 10.06 -30.13 -2.29
C THR A 40 8.74 -30.64 -2.87
N VAL A 41 8.44 -30.32 -4.13
CA VAL A 41 7.27 -30.86 -4.84
C VAL A 41 7.41 -32.36 -5.10
N ILE A 42 8.62 -32.83 -5.45
CA ILE A 42 8.89 -34.25 -5.66
C ILE A 42 8.75 -35.03 -4.34
N LEU A 43 9.29 -34.51 -3.23
CA LEU A 43 9.14 -35.11 -1.90
C LEU A 43 7.67 -35.16 -1.45
N PHE A 44 6.87 -34.15 -1.81
CA PHE A 44 5.44 -34.13 -1.55
C PHE A 44 4.67 -35.17 -2.38
N MET A 45 4.99 -35.31 -3.67
CA MET A 45 4.43 -36.36 -4.53
C MET A 45 4.81 -37.76 -4.04
N ILE A 46 6.04 -37.94 -3.56
CA ILE A 46 6.51 -39.19 -2.93
C ILE A 46 5.78 -39.44 -1.61
N SER A 47 5.55 -38.42 -0.79
CA SER A 47 4.77 -38.54 0.45
C SER A 47 3.33 -38.96 0.19
N ILE A 48 2.69 -38.42 -0.86
CA ILE A 48 1.34 -38.84 -1.28
C ILE A 48 1.38 -40.29 -1.79
N MET A 49 2.36 -40.66 -2.63
CA MET A 49 2.52 -42.04 -3.09
C MET A 49 2.74 -43.02 -1.92
N LEU A 50 3.49 -42.63 -0.89
CA LEU A 50 3.72 -43.45 0.29
C LEU A 50 2.45 -43.65 1.12
N ILE A 51 1.63 -42.61 1.26
CA ILE A 51 0.30 -42.71 1.88
C ILE A 51 -0.60 -43.65 1.06
N MET A 52 -0.54 -43.58 -0.28
CA MET A 52 -1.29 -44.46 -1.20
C MET A 52 -0.85 -45.93 -1.13
N THR A 53 0.45 -46.22 -0.90
CA THR A 53 0.93 -47.60 -0.72
C THR A 53 0.70 -48.16 0.68
N GLY A 54 0.32 -47.32 1.65
CA GLY A 54 0.11 -47.71 3.05
C GLY A 54 -1.30 -48.19 3.39
N THR A 55 -2.29 -47.99 2.51
CA THR A 55 -3.71 -48.33 2.78
C THR A 55 -4.11 -49.67 2.17
N THR A 56 -3.42 -50.76 2.54
CA THR A 56 -3.87 -52.11 2.19
C THR A 56 -4.88 -52.61 3.23
N LYS A 57 -6.17 -52.31 3.03
CA LYS A 57 -7.38 -53.05 3.46
C LYS A 57 -8.64 -52.21 3.17
N SER A 58 -9.13 -52.23 1.93
CA SER A 58 -10.50 -51.77 1.62
C SER A 58 -11.20 -52.78 0.71
N GLU A 59 -12.49 -53.02 0.97
CA GLU A 59 -13.34 -53.98 0.23
C GLU A 59 -13.56 -53.56 -1.24
N HIS A 60 -13.30 -52.28 -1.56
CA HIS A 60 -13.47 -51.69 -2.89
C HIS A 60 -12.28 -50.81 -3.30
N PRO A 61 -11.09 -51.41 -3.53
CA PRO A 61 -9.85 -50.68 -3.84
C PRO A 61 -9.98 -49.85 -5.13
N VAL A 62 -10.88 -50.26 -6.03
CA VAL A 62 -11.15 -49.57 -7.29
C VAL A 62 -11.87 -48.24 -7.06
N VAL A 63 -12.85 -48.18 -6.15
CA VAL A 63 -13.60 -46.94 -5.86
C VAL A 63 -12.70 -45.92 -5.18
N GLU A 64 -11.82 -46.37 -4.30
CA GLU A 64 -10.84 -45.52 -3.62
C GLU A 64 -9.78 -45.00 -4.61
N PHE A 65 -9.35 -45.82 -5.56
CA PHE A 65 -8.49 -45.39 -6.67
C PHE A 65 -9.15 -44.32 -7.56
N PHE A 66 -10.42 -44.48 -7.92
CA PHE A 66 -11.14 -43.48 -8.72
C PHE A 66 -11.41 -42.18 -7.93
N SER A 67 -11.74 -42.28 -6.65
CA SER A 67 -11.95 -41.12 -5.78
C SER A 67 -10.67 -40.31 -5.58
N THR A 68 -9.54 -41.00 -5.35
CA THR A 68 -8.23 -40.36 -5.23
C THR A 68 -7.74 -39.78 -6.56
N LEU A 69 -7.91 -40.49 -7.68
CA LEU A 69 -7.60 -39.96 -9.01
C LEU A 69 -8.43 -38.72 -9.33
N SER A 70 -9.74 -38.76 -9.01
CA SER A 70 -10.64 -37.62 -9.15
C SER A 70 -10.17 -36.44 -8.29
N PHE A 71 -9.73 -36.68 -7.05
CA PHE A 71 -9.21 -35.64 -6.17
C PHE A 71 -7.89 -35.03 -6.67
N ILE A 72 -6.96 -35.85 -7.17
CA ILE A 72 -5.69 -35.38 -7.75
C ILE A 72 -5.96 -34.52 -9.00
N LEU A 73 -6.88 -34.95 -9.86
CA LEU A 73 -7.29 -34.18 -11.03
C LEU A 73 -7.97 -32.88 -10.62
N PHE A 74 -8.84 -32.90 -9.60
CA PHE A 74 -9.47 -31.71 -9.06
C PHE A 74 -8.45 -30.68 -8.58
N ILE A 75 -7.44 -31.10 -7.80
CA ILE A 75 -6.36 -30.21 -7.34
C ILE A 75 -5.54 -29.68 -8.52
N PHE A 76 -5.24 -30.50 -9.52
CA PHE A 76 -4.55 -30.07 -10.75
C PHE A 76 -5.34 -28.97 -11.49
N PHE A 77 -6.65 -29.16 -11.65
CA PHE A 77 -7.52 -28.14 -12.26
C PHE A 77 -7.65 -26.88 -11.42
N LEU A 78 -7.68 -26.99 -10.09
CA LEU A 78 -7.72 -25.85 -9.16
C LEU A 78 -6.43 -25.01 -9.28
N VAL A 79 -5.28 -25.66 -9.39
CA VAL A 79 -3.99 -24.99 -9.64
C VAL A 79 -3.97 -24.32 -11.02
N LEU A 80 -4.47 -24.98 -12.07
CA LEU A 80 -4.59 -24.38 -13.40
C LEU A 80 -5.55 -23.17 -13.41
N ALA A 81 -6.66 -23.26 -12.69
CA ALA A 81 -7.62 -22.18 -12.51
C ALA A 81 -6.97 -20.96 -11.85
N ILE A 82 -6.21 -21.18 -10.77
CA ILE A 82 -5.45 -20.11 -10.09
C ILE A 82 -4.39 -19.51 -11.01
N LEU A 83 -3.65 -20.33 -11.76
CA LEU A 83 -2.65 -19.86 -12.73
C LEU A 83 -3.28 -19.03 -13.87
N SER A 84 -4.49 -19.40 -14.31
CA SER A 84 -5.28 -18.68 -15.30
C SER A 84 -5.77 -17.31 -14.82
N VAL A 85 -5.99 -17.15 -13.50
CA VAL A 85 -6.39 -15.86 -12.90
C VAL A 85 -5.18 -14.92 -12.74
N ILE A 86 -4.00 -15.47 -12.47
CA ILE A 86 -2.77 -14.69 -12.26
C ILE A 86 -2.14 -14.24 -13.60
N LYS A 87 -2.21 -15.05 -14.65
CA LYS A 87 -1.78 -14.63 -16.00
C LYS A 87 -2.94 -13.91 -16.70
N LYS A 88 -2.94 -12.57 -16.68
CA LYS A 88 -3.80 -11.71 -17.53
C LYS A 88 -3.49 -11.89 -19.03
N THR A 89 -3.79 -13.06 -19.60
CA THR A 89 -3.79 -13.29 -21.05
C THR A 89 -5.23 -13.47 -21.50
N GLY A 90 -5.73 -12.53 -22.30
CA GLY A 90 -7.15 -12.38 -22.69
C GLY A 90 -7.81 -13.56 -23.41
N VAL A 91 -7.10 -14.66 -23.63
CA VAL A 91 -7.62 -15.91 -24.21
C VAL A 91 -8.16 -16.88 -23.13
N ALA A 92 -7.88 -16.63 -21.85
CA ALA A 92 -8.16 -17.58 -20.76
C ALA A 92 -9.61 -17.61 -20.26
N LYS A 93 -10.43 -16.59 -20.56
CA LYS A 93 -11.84 -16.53 -20.15
C LYS A 93 -12.73 -17.58 -20.85
N LYS A 94 -12.40 -17.96 -22.09
CA LYS A 94 -13.19 -18.95 -22.85
C LYS A 94 -12.89 -20.39 -22.42
N GLN A 95 -11.67 -20.69 -22.00
CA GLN A 95 -11.26 -22.04 -21.54
C GLN A 95 -11.77 -22.38 -20.14
N PHE A 96 -12.01 -21.37 -19.30
CA PHE A 96 -12.53 -21.56 -17.95
C PHE A 96 -14.00 -22.03 -17.95
N ILE A 97 -14.82 -21.47 -18.85
CA ILE A 97 -16.23 -21.88 -19.00
C ILE A 97 -16.32 -23.30 -19.54
N ILE A 98 -15.51 -23.64 -20.54
CA ILE A 98 -15.49 -25.00 -21.13
C ILE A 98 -15.11 -26.05 -20.07
N THR A 99 -14.12 -25.76 -19.22
CA THR A 99 -13.67 -26.71 -18.19
C THR A 99 -14.70 -26.85 -17.06
N ALA A 100 -15.36 -25.76 -16.66
CA ALA A 100 -16.45 -25.80 -15.68
C ALA A 100 -17.70 -26.52 -16.21
N VAL A 101 -18.04 -26.33 -17.48
CA VAL A 101 -19.15 -27.02 -18.14
C VAL A 101 -18.87 -28.52 -18.29
N LEU A 102 -17.65 -28.91 -18.68
CA LEU A 102 -17.25 -30.32 -18.75
C LEU A 102 -17.27 -31.01 -17.36
N PHE A 103 -16.93 -30.27 -16.30
CA PHE A 103 -17.00 -30.77 -14.92
C PHE A 103 -18.44 -31.01 -14.47
N VAL A 104 -19.36 -30.10 -14.76
CA VAL A 104 -20.79 -30.27 -14.45
C VAL A 104 -21.40 -31.44 -15.25
N ILE A 105 -21.01 -31.60 -16.51
CA ILE A 105 -21.43 -32.73 -17.35
C ILE A 105 -20.91 -34.07 -16.79
N PHE A 106 -19.66 -34.12 -16.34
CA PHE A 106 -19.06 -35.32 -15.74
C PHE A 106 -19.74 -35.74 -14.44
N VAL A 107 -20.11 -34.77 -13.59
CA VAL A 107 -20.89 -35.02 -12.37
C VAL A 107 -22.31 -35.49 -12.70
N ALA A 108 -22.96 -34.93 -13.71
CA ALA A 108 -24.30 -35.32 -14.13
C ALA A 108 -24.36 -36.73 -14.73
N LEU A 109 -23.34 -37.13 -15.51
CA LEU A 109 -23.26 -38.46 -16.12
C LEU A 109 -22.95 -39.57 -15.12
N SER A 110 -22.34 -39.24 -13.98
CA SER A 110 -22.05 -40.19 -12.91
C SER A 110 -23.29 -40.57 -12.08
N GLY A 111 -24.44 -39.92 -12.29
CA GLY A 111 -25.68 -40.12 -11.53
C GLY A 111 -26.73 -41.05 -12.16
N ILE A 112 -26.52 -41.54 -13.38
CA ILE A 112 -27.51 -42.39 -14.07
C ILE A 112 -27.03 -43.84 -14.06
N SER A 113 -27.38 -44.57 -13.01
CA SER A 113 -27.18 -46.02 -12.92
C SER A 113 -28.31 -46.68 -12.12
N SER A 114 -29.49 -46.87 -12.74
CA SER A 114 -30.36 -48.05 -12.53
C SER A 114 -31.70 -47.99 -13.32
N PRO A 115 -32.34 -49.15 -13.63
CA PRO A 115 -33.12 -49.33 -14.85
C PRO A 115 -34.66 -49.50 -14.70
N SER A 116 -35.28 -49.39 -15.88
CA SER A 116 -36.67 -49.52 -16.39
C SER A 116 -37.46 -50.83 -16.12
N SER A 117 -38.80 -50.77 -16.24
CA SER A 117 -39.69 -51.66 -17.07
C SER A 117 -41.17 -51.38 -16.74
N GLU A 118 -42.06 -50.84 -17.59
CA GLU A 118 -42.79 -51.32 -18.78
C GLU A 118 -43.79 -52.50 -18.60
N LYS A 119 -45.09 -52.22 -18.91
CA LYS A 119 -45.96 -52.85 -19.96
C LYS A 119 -47.29 -53.55 -19.58
N THR A 120 -48.31 -53.16 -20.35
CA THR A 120 -49.68 -53.63 -20.63
C THR A 120 -49.78 -55.00 -21.36
N LYS A 121 -50.87 -55.80 -21.18
CA LYS A 121 -51.71 -56.38 -22.27
C LYS A 121 -52.89 -57.30 -21.86
N ALA A 122 -54.07 -56.99 -22.43
CA ALA A 122 -55.08 -57.78 -23.18
C ALA A 122 -55.46 -59.24 -22.81
N THR A 123 -56.75 -59.61 -23.04
CA THR A 123 -57.15 -60.72 -23.96
C THR A 123 -58.67 -60.77 -24.24
N ASN A 124 -58.99 -61.03 -25.52
CA ASN A 124 -60.26 -61.28 -26.20
C ASN A 124 -60.57 -62.80 -26.22
N LYS A 125 -61.84 -63.24 -26.27
CA LYS A 125 -62.17 -64.57 -26.81
C LYS A 125 -63.59 -64.65 -27.41
N GLN A 126 -63.62 -64.97 -28.71
CA GLN A 126 -64.74 -65.40 -29.55
C GLN A 126 -65.18 -66.86 -29.28
N VAL A 127 -66.35 -67.24 -29.84
CA VAL A 127 -66.66 -68.45 -30.69
C VAL A 127 -68.18 -68.73 -30.58
N ALA A 128 -68.98 -68.48 -31.64
CA ALA A 128 -69.59 -69.42 -32.63
C ALA A 128 -70.81 -70.22 -32.07
N SER A 129 -71.89 -70.59 -32.76
CA SER A 129 -72.33 -70.64 -34.17
C SER A 129 -73.80 -71.11 -34.25
N ASN A 130 -74.57 -70.69 -35.30
CA ASN A 130 -75.63 -71.37 -36.09
C ASN A 130 -76.80 -72.13 -35.40
N SER A 131 -78.03 -72.27 -35.90
CA SER A 131 -78.94 -71.79 -36.99
C SER A 131 -80.35 -72.29 -36.53
N GLU A 132 -81.52 -71.72 -36.82
CA GLU A 132 -82.31 -71.79 -38.06
C GLU A 132 -83.64 -71.01 -37.87
N GLU A 133 -84.14 -70.48 -38.99
CA GLU A 133 -85.48 -69.98 -39.36
C GLU A 133 -86.70 -70.56 -38.60
N LYS A 134 -87.89 -69.94 -38.51
CA LYS A 134 -88.55 -68.77 -39.11
C LYS A 134 -89.86 -68.62 -38.31
N LYS A 135 -90.30 -67.39 -37.98
CA LYS A 135 -91.72 -66.97 -37.99
C LYS A 135 -91.93 -65.52 -37.53
N ASP A 136 -92.78 -64.83 -38.29
CA ASP A 136 -93.65 -63.72 -37.90
C ASP A 136 -93.11 -62.27 -37.98
N ASP A 137 -93.28 -61.70 -39.17
CA ASP A 137 -92.95 -60.33 -39.61
C ASP A 137 -93.61 -59.17 -38.83
N ALA A 138 -94.47 -59.43 -37.83
CA ALA A 138 -94.98 -58.41 -36.91
C ALA A 138 -94.13 -58.25 -35.64
N LYS A 139 -93.44 -59.32 -35.20
CA LYS A 139 -92.53 -59.30 -34.04
C LYS A 139 -91.14 -58.78 -34.41
N LYS A 140 -90.76 -58.95 -35.68
CA LYS A 140 -89.50 -58.47 -36.28
C LYS A 140 -89.41 -56.95 -36.33
N LYS A 141 -90.50 -56.25 -36.67
CA LYS A 141 -90.54 -54.78 -36.68
C LYS A 141 -90.46 -54.17 -35.27
N GLU A 142 -91.00 -54.83 -34.25
CA GLU A 142 -90.90 -54.39 -32.85
C GLU A 142 -89.53 -54.72 -32.23
N LEU A 143 -88.94 -55.87 -32.57
CA LEU A 143 -87.57 -56.20 -32.18
C LEU A 143 -86.55 -55.29 -32.89
N GLU A 144 -86.67 -55.04 -34.20
CA GLU A 144 -85.77 -54.15 -34.95
C GLU A 144 -85.85 -52.70 -34.44
N ASN A 145 -87.04 -52.21 -34.04
CA ASN A 145 -87.17 -50.87 -33.45
C ASN A 145 -86.58 -50.81 -32.02
N LYS A 146 -86.67 -51.90 -31.24
CA LYS A 146 -86.04 -52.01 -29.91
C LYS A 146 -84.52 -52.16 -30.00
N GLU A 147 -84.01 -52.89 -30.98
CA GLU A 147 -82.57 -53.08 -31.23
C GLU A 147 -81.95 -51.79 -31.80
N ALA A 148 -82.70 -51.05 -32.65
CA ALA A 148 -82.33 -49.71 -33.10
C ALA A 148 -82.34 -48.67 -31.97
N ASP A 149 -83.35 -48.69 -31.08
CA ASP A 149 -83.40 -47.82 -29.90
C ASP A 149 -82.28 -48.15 -28.89
N GLU A 150 -81.98 -49.42 -28.68
CA GLU A 150 -80.87 -49.87 -27.82
C GLU A 150 -79.50 -49.49 -28.39
N LYS A 151 -79.31 -49.62 -29.72
CA LYS A 151 -78.08 -49.20 -30.40
C LYS A 151 -77.90 -47.69 -30.35
N THR A 152 -78.98 -46.93 -30.50
CA THR A 152 -78.98 -45.46 -30.34
C THR A 152 -78.64 -45.08 -28.90
N ARG A 153 -79.23 -45.73 -27.90
CA ARG A 153 -78.90 -45.53 -26.47
C ARG A 153 -77.44 -45.88 -26.15
N LYS A 154 -76.89 -46.96 -26.71
CA LYS A 154 -75.47 -47.35 -26.55
C LYS A 154 -74.54 -46.30 -27.16
N GLN A 155 -74.83 -45.83 -28.37
CA GLN A 155 -74.05 -44.76 -29.01
C GLN A 155 -74.14 -43.45 -28.24
N GLU A 156 -75.31 -43.10 -27.71
CA GLU A 156 -75.48 -41.90 -26.89
C GLU A 156 -74.74 -42.01 -25.54
N TYR A 157 -74.73 -43.20 -24.93
CA TYR A 157 -73.96 -43.49 -23.71
C TYR A 157 -72.45 -43.40 -23.96
N GLU A 158 -71.94 -43.98 -25.04
CA GLU A 158 -70.54 -43.87 -25.44
C GLU A 158 -70.15 -42.42 -25.76
N LYS A 159 -71.04 -41.66 -26.41
CA LYS A 159 -70.83 -40.24 -26.67
C LYS A 159 -70.75 -39.42 -25.37
N ARG A 160 -71.63 -39.69 -24.38
CA ARG A 160 -71.57 -39.04 -23.05
C ARG A 160 -70.29 -39.42 -22.29
N GLN A 161 -69.87 -40.68 -22.35
CA GLN A 161 -68.60 -41.14 -21.76
C GLN A 161 -67.39 -40.43 -22.39
N ALA A 162 -67.36 -40.31 -23.73
CA ALA A 162 -66.31 -39.61 -24.44
C ALA A 162 -66.30 -38.10 -24.12
N GLU A 163 -67.49 -37.47 -24.02
CA GLU A 163 -67.62 -36.06 -23.64
C GLU A 163 -67.20 -35.81 -22.18
N GLU A 164 -67.52 -36.71 -21.26
CA GLU A 164 -67.08 -36.64 -19.86
C GLU A 164 -65.56 -36.81 -19.74
N LEU A 165 -64.97 -37.73 -20.49
CA LEU A 165 -63.51 -37.93 -20.52
C LEU A 165 -62.80 -36.70 -21.11
N ALA A 166 -63.33 -36.11 -22.18
CA ALA A 166 -62.80 -34.88 -22.77
C ALA A 166 -62.86 -33.70 -21.77
N ARG A 167 -63.98 -33.55 -21.03
CA ARG A 167 -64.10 -32.56 -19.96
C ARG A 167 -63.09 -32.77 -18.84
N LYS A 168 -62.89 -34.01 -18.38
CA LYS A 168 -61.87 -34.32 -17.36
C LYS A 168 -60.45 -33.99 -17.83
N GLN A 169 -60.11 -34.30 -19.08
CA GLN A 169 -58.81 -33.93 -19.66
C GLN A 169 -58.63 -32.41 -19.77
N GLU A 170 -59.68 -31.67 -20.10
CA GLU A 170 -59.66 -30.20 -20.14
C GLU A 170 -59.50 -29.61 -18.73
N ASP A 171 -60.18 -30.16 -17.72
CA ASP A 171 -60.04 -29.76 -16.31
C ASP A 171 -58.62 -30.02 -15.79
N GLU A 172 -58.05 -31.19 -16.07
CA GLU A 172 -56.66 -31.52 -15.71
C GLU A 172 -55.66 -30.59 -16.41
N LYS A 173 -55.88 -30.26 -17.69
CA LYS A 173 -55.05 -29.29 -18.42
C LYS A 173 -55.13 -27.90 -17.79
N ARG A 174 -56.33 -27.43 -17.41
CA ARG A 174 -56.52 -26.15 -16.72
C ARG A 174 -55.82 -26.12 -15.37
N GLN A 175 -55.91 -27.20 -14.58
CA GLN A 175 -55.21 -27.32 -13.31
C GLN A 175 -53.69 -27.33 -13.49
N ALA A 176 -53.17 -28.03 -14.51
CA ALA A 176 -51.75 -28.05 -14.82
C ALA A 176 -51.23 -26.67 -15.24
N GLU A 177 -52.00 -25.92 -16.05
CA GLU A 177 -51.66 -24.56 -16.46
C GLU A 177 -51.69 -23.58 -15.28
N GLU A 178 -52.68 -23.70 -14.38
CA GLU A 178 -52.74 -22.88 -13.15
C GLU A 178 -51.55 -23.17 -12.22
N LEU A 179 -51.18 -24.45 -12.06
CA LEU A 179 -50.01 -24.84 -11.27
C LEU A 179 -48.72 -24.30 -11.89
N ALA A 180 -48.56 -24.37 -13.21
CA ALA A 180 -47.42 -23.81 -13.91
C ALA A 180 -47.32 -22.28 -13.71
N ARG A 181 -48.46 -21.56 -13.79
CA ARG A 181 -48.50 -20.11 -13.50
C ARG A 181 -48.15 -19.78 -12.05
N LYS A 182 -48.59 -20.59 -11.07
CA LYS A 182 -48.21 -20.43 -9.66
C LYS A 182 -46.71 -20.63 -9.46
N GLN A 183 -46.13 -21.68 -10.04
CA GLN A 183 -44.69 -21.94 -9.97
C GLN A 183 -43.87 -20.82 -10.63
N GLU A 184 -44.33 -20.30 -11.77
CA GLU A 184 -43.67 -19.17 -12.43
C GLU A 184 -43.73 -17.89 -11.60
N TYR A 185 -44.86 -17.61 -10.95
CA TYR A 185 -45.03 -16.49 -10.04
C TYR A 185 -44.10 -16.60 -8.82
N GLU A 186 -44.04 -17.77 -8.17
CA GLU A 186 -43.13 -18.04 -7.05
C GLU A 186 -41.66 -17.90 -7.46
N LYS A 187 -41.31 -18.39 -8.66
CA LYS A 187 -39.96 -18.22 -9.22
C LYS A 187 -39.63 -16.75 -9.42
N HIS A 188 -40.55 -15.96 -9.98
CA HIS A 188 -40.36 -14.52 -10.15
C HIS A 188 -40.18 -13.81 -8.81
N GLN A 189 -40.97 -14.15 -7.79
CA GLN A 189 -40.79 -13.59 -6.44
C GLN A 189 -39.43 -13.96 -5.84
N ALA A 190 -39.01 -15.23 -5.98
CA ALA A 190 -37.71 -15.68 -5.49
C ALA A 190 -36.55 -14.95 -6.20
N GLU A 191 -36.65 -14.74 -7.52
CA GLU A 191 -35.67 -14.00 -8.30
C GLU A 191 -35.63 -12.52 -7.91
N GLU A 192 -36.79 -11.88 -7.70
CA GLU A 192 -36.84 -10.49 -7.24
C GLU A 192 -36.23 -10.32 -5.84
N LEU A 193 -36.52 -11.25 -4.92
CA LEU A 193 -35.93 -11.26 -3.58
C LEU A 193 -34.41 -11.47 -3.65
N ALA A 194 -33.94 -12.40 -4.47
CA ALA A 194 -32.51 -12.61 -4.69
C ALA A 194 -31.83 -11.36 -5.28
N ARG A 195 -32.47 -10.67 -6.22
CA ARG A 195 -31.96 -9.42 -6.80
C ARG A 195 -31.87 -8.32 -5.75
N LYS A 196 -32.90 -8.14 -4.92
CA LYS A 196 -32.90 -7.17 -3.82
C LYS A 196 -31.79 -7.45 -2.81
N GLN A 197 -31.60 -8.72 -2.43
CA GLN A 197 -30.50 -9.11 -1.53
C GLN A 197 -29.13 -8.84 -2.15
N GLN A 198 -28.95 -9.13 -3.44
CA GLN A 198 -27.70 -8.82 -4.14
C GLN A 198 -27.44 -7.32 -4.22
N GLU A 199 -28.46 -6.52 -4.50
CA GLU A 199 -28.35 -5.05 -4.55
C GLU A 199 -27.99 -4.48 -3.17
N GLU A 200 -28.62 -4.96 -2.10
CA GLU A 200 -28.28 -4.55 -0.73
C GLU A 200 -26.85 -4.95 -0.34
N GLN A 201 -26.41 -6.16 -0.69
CA GLN A 201 -25.02 -6.59 -0.47
C GLN A 201 -24.02 -5.77 -1.27
N GLN A 202 -24.34 -5.39 -2.51
CA GLN A 202 -23.49 -4.51 -3.32
C GLN A 202 -23.41 -3.12 -2.71
N LEU A 203 -24.52 -2.54 -2.27
CA LEU A 203 -24.54 -1.23 -1.60
C LEU A 203 -23.73 -1.26 -0.30
N GLN A 204 -23.86 -2.31 0.52
CA GLN A 204 -23.06 -2.47 1.74
C GLN A 204 -21.56 -2.62 1.42
N ALA A 205 -21.20 -3.40 0.40
CA ALA A 205 -19.81 -3.56 -0.03
C ALA A 205 -19.22 -2.26 -0.57
N GLU A 206 -19.99 -1.49 -1.35
CA GLU A 206 -19.58 -0.18 -1.87
C GLU A 206 -19.43 0.84 -0.73
N GLU A 207 -20.35 0.86 0.23
CA GLU A 207 -20.26 1.73 1.40
C GLU A 207 -19.02 1.41 2.25
N GLN A 208 -18.74 0.12 2.47
CA GLN A 208 -17.52 -0.31 3.16
C GLN A 208 -16.25 0.07 2.40
N ALA A 209 -16.24 -0.10 1.08
CA ALA A 209 -15.12 0.31 0.23
C ALA A 209 -14.91 1.83 0.28
N ARG A 210 -16.00 2.62 0.23
CA ARG A 210 -15.94 4.08 0.35
C ARG A 210 -15.40 4.52 1.70
N LYS A 211 -15.87 3.92 2.80
CA LYS A 211 -15.37 4.19 4.16
C LYS A 211 -13.88 3.87 4.30
N GLN A 212 -13.44 2.73 3.78
CA GLN A 212 -12.02 2.35 3.78
C GLN A 212 -11.18 3.31 2.95
N GLN A 213 -11.67 3.73 1.78
CA GLN A 213 -10.98 4.69 0.93
C GLN A 213 -10.86 6.06 1.60
N GLU A 214 -11.93 6.53 2.24
CA GLU A 214 -11.95 7.80 2.99
C GLU A 214 -10.99 7.76 4.19
N GLU A 215 -10.92 6.64 4.92
CA GLU A 215 -9.96 6.46 6.01
C GLU A 215 -8.51 6.43 5.51
N GLN A 216 -8.23 5.70 4.43
CA GLN A 216 -6.91 5.70 3.80
C GLN A 216 -6.49 7.09 3.33
N GLN A 217 -7.42 7.86 2.75
CA GLN A 217 -7.17 9.22 2.31
C GLN A 217 -6.88 10.14 3.51
N ARG A 218 -7.65 10.04 4.59
CA ARG A 218 -7.37 10.77 5.84
C ARG A 218 -5.99 10.44 6.41
N GLN A 219 -5.63 9.16 6.46
CA GLN A 219 -4.31 8.73 6.95
C GLN A 219 -3.18 9.25 6.05
N ALA A 220 -3.35 9.20 4.72
CA ALA A 220 -2.38 9.72 3.78
C ALA A 220 -2.22 11.25 3.90
N GLU A 221 -3.31 12.00 4.05
CA GLU A 221 -3.29 13.44 4.25
C GLU A 221 -2.64 13.82 5.58
N GLU A 222 -2.95 13.11 6.67
CA GLU A 222 -2.32 13.33 7.97
C GLU A 222 -0.81 13.05 7.93
N GLN A 223 -0.40 11.97 7.25
CA GLN A 223 1.02 11.66 7.04
C GLN A 223 1.71 12.75 6.20
N ALA A 224 1.08 13.21 5.12
CA ALA A 224 1.61 14.29 4.29
C ALA A 224 1.76 15.60 5.09
N ARG A 225 0.77 15.95 5.90
CA ARG A 225 0.81 17.12 6.79
C ARG A 225 1.93 17.01 7.82
N LYS A 226 2.11 15.85 8.46
CA LYS A 226 3.20 15.61 9.41
C LYS A 226 4.58 15.75 8.74
N GLN A 227 4.75 15.18 7.55
CA GLN A 227 5.98 15.32 6.78
C GLN A 227 6.25 16.77 6.38
N GLN A 228 5.22 17.50 5.97
CA GLN A 228 5.34 18.92 5.61
C GLN A 228 5.71 19.77 6.83
N GLU A 229 5.09 19.53 8.00
CA GLU A 229 5.42 20.22 9.24
C GLU A 229 6.87 19.93 9.67
N GLU A 230 7.32 18.68 9.57
CA GLU A 230 8.70 18.30 9.88
C GLU A 230 9.70 18.98 8.91
N GLN A 231 9.42 18.99 7.61
CA GLN A 231 10.23 19.69 6.63
C GLN A 231 10.30 21.20 6.91
N GLN A 232 9.18 21.82 7.28
CA GLN A 232 9.16 23.24 7.66
C GLN A 232 9.96 23.51 8.93
N ARG A 233 9.87 22.63 9.94
CA ARG A 233 10.69 22.73 11.16
C ARG A 233 12.18 22.61 10.84
N GLN A 234 12.57 21.64 10.02
CA GLN A 234 13.96 21.46 9.58
C GLN A 234 14.46 22.67 8.79
N ALA A 235 13.65 23.20 7.85
CA ALA A 235 14.00 24.38 7.07
C ALA A 235 14.12 25.63 7.97
N ALA A 236 13.22 25.83 8.92
CA ALA A 236 13.28 26.93 9.88
C ALA A 236 14.50 26.83 10.81
N GLU A 237 14.84 25.62 11.27
CA GLU A 237 16.04 25.38 12.07
C GLU A 237 17.32 25.65 11.28
N GLN A 238 17.38 25.20 10.02
CA GLN A 238 18.51 25.49 9.12
C GLN A 238 18.64 27.00 8.86
N ALA A 239 17.54 27.69 8.58
CA ALA A 239 17.54 29.14 8.39
C ALA A 239 18.03 29.88 9.64
N ARG A 240 17.60 29.46 10.84
CA ARG A 240 18.05 30.03 12.11
C ARG A 240 19.56 29.80 12.32
N LYS A 241 20.07 28.60 12.05
CA LYS A 241 21.51 28.30 12.13
C LYS A 241 22.32 29.16 11.17
N GLN A 242 21.85 29.32 9.93
CA GLN A 242 22.51 30.18 8.94
C GLN A 242 22.50 31.64 9.37
N GLN A 243 21.39 32.15 9.92
CA GLN A 243 21.33 33.51 10.45
C GLN A 243 22.26 33.70 11.64
N GLU A 244 22.32 32.75 12.57
CA GLU A 244 23.24 32.82 13.71
C GLU A 244 24.70 32.80 13.25
N GLU A 245 25.05 31.98 12.27
CA GLU A 245 26.39 31.92 11.70
C GLU A 245 26.76 33.23 10.97
N GLN A 246 25.84 33.78 10.16
CA GLN A 246 26.04 35.08 9.51
C GLN A 246 26.23 36.20 10.53
N GLN A 247 25.46 36.21 11.62
CA GLN A 247 25.63 37.18 12.70
C GLN A 247 26.97 37.02 13.41
N ARG A 248 27.41 35.79 13.68
CA ARG A 248 28.74 35.51 14.26
C ARG A 248 29.85 36.00 13.34
N GLN A 249 29.77 35.72 12.04
CA GLN A 249 30.74 36.19 11.06
C GLN A 249 30.76 37.71 10.96
N ALA A 250 29.60 38.37 10.92
CA ALA A 250 29.49 39.83 10.89
C ALA A 250 30.05 40.46 12.17
N ALA A 251 29.77 39.88 13.34
CA ALA A 251 30.32 40.34 14.62
C ALA A 251 31.85 40.16 14.69
N GLU A 252 32.37 39.03 14.18
CA GLU A 252 33.81 38.78 14.10
C GLU A 252 34.50 39.78 13.15
N GLN A 253 33.91 40.04 11.99
CA GLN A 253 34.40 41.05 11.04
C GLN A 253 34.39 42.45 11.65
N ALA A 254 33.31 42.84 12.32
CA ALA A 254 33.22 44.13 13.00
C ALA A 254 34.29 44.26 14.11
N ARG A 255 34.53 43.19 14.88
CA ARG A 255 35.58 43.16 15.91
C ARG A 255 36.98 43.31 15.29
N LYS A 256 37.27 42.62 14.18
CA LYS A 256 38.55 42.75 13.46
C LYS A 256 38.75 44.18 12.91
N GLN A 257 37.71 44.78 12.33
CA GLN A 257 37.76 46.17 11.86
C GLN A 257 37.99 47.16 13.01
N GLN A 258 37.33 46.98 14.15
CA GLN A 258 37.56 47.81 15.33
C GLN A 258 39.00 47.66 15.86
N GLU A 259 39.53 46.43 15.94
CA GLU A 259 40.91 46.20 16.35
C GLU A 259 41.91 46.85 15.38
N GLU A 260 41.67 46.76 14.08
CA GLU A 260 42.52 47.40 13.06
C GLU A 260 42.46 48.93 13.14
N GLN A 261 41.27 49.52 13.31
CA GLN A 261 41.11 50.96 13.55
C GLN A 261 41.83 51.42 14.82
N GLN A 262 41.76 50.65 15.91
CA GLN A 262 42.50 50.94 17.14
C GLN A 262 44.02 50.86 16.92
N ARG A 263 44.51 49.86 16.17
CA ARG A 263 45.93 49.74 15.81
C ARG A 263 46.40 50.94 14.99
N GLN A 264 45.63 51.33 13.97
CA GLN A 264 45.93 52.50 13.14
C GLN A 264 45.92 53.80 13.95
N ALA A 265 44.94 53.99 14.84
CA ALA A 265 44.87 55.16 15.71
C ALA A 265 46.05 55.21 16.70
N ALA A 266 46.44 54.06 17.28
CA ALA A 266 47.61 53.96 18.16
C ALA A 266 48.92 54.25 17.41
N GLU A 267 49.05 53.76 16.18
CA GLU A 267 50.20 54.04 15.31
C GLU A 267 50.27 55.54 14.96
N GLN A 268 49.16 56.15 14.55
CA GLN A 268 49.10 57.59 14.29
C GLN A 268 49.46 58.42 15.53
N ALA A 269 48.95 58.06 16.71
CA ALA A 269 49.29 58.73 17.96
C ALA A 269 50.80 58.62 18.27
N ARG A 270 51.40 57.44 18.03
CA ARG A 270 52.84 57.22 18.22
C ARG A 270 53.67 58.07 17.24
N VAL A 271 53.29 58.12 15.96
CA VAL A 271 53.97 58.96 14.96
C VAL A 271 53.87 60.45 15.32
N GLN A 272 52.70 60.92 15.78
CA GLN A 272 52.54 62.31 16.23
C GLN A 272 53.43 62.64 17.44
N GLN A 273 53.53 61.72 18.40
CA GLN A 273 54.39 61.89 19.57
C GLN A 273 55.88 61.93 19.18
N GLU A 274 56.33 61.08 18.26
CA GLU A 274 57.70 61.11 17.72
C GLU A 274 58.00 62.44 16.99
N GLN A 275 57.06 62.96 16.21
CA GLN A 275 57.20 64.26 15.53
C GLN A 275 57.29 65.44 16.52
N GLN A 276 56.46 65.46 17.56
CA GLN A 276 56.52 66.50 18.61
C GLN A 276 57.86 66.48 19.34
N LYS A 277 58.36 65.28 19.68
CA LYS A 277 59.67 65.11 20.32
C LYS A 277 60.82 65.57 19.42
N ALA A 278 60.73 65.29 18.11
CA ALA A 278 61.70 65.77 17.12
C ALA A 278 61.69 67.31 16.99
N GLN A 279 60.51 67.94 17.03
CA GLN A 279 60.39 69.41 17.00
C GLN A 279 60.97 70.08 18.26
N GLN A 280 60.74 69.51 19.45
CA GLN A 280 61.32 70.02 20.71
C GLN A 280 62.85 69.93 20.74
N THR A 281 63.43 68.94 20.06
CA THR A 281 64.91 68.81 19.96
C THR A 281 65.51 69.86 19.01
N ARG A 282 64.71 70.44 18.10
CA ARG A 282 65.17 71.44 17.12
C ARG A 282 65.07 72.90 17.62
N THR A 283 64.39 73.15 18.74
CA THR A 283 64.13 74.49 19.29
C THR A 283 64.89 74.82 20.57
N GLN A 284 65.90 74.05 20.98
CA GLN A 284 66.82 74.51 22.03
C GLN A 284 67.76 75.60 21.50
N PRO A 285 67.65 76.86 21.98
CA PRO A 285 68.69 77.85 21.77
C PRO A 285 69.87 77.47 22.67
N ALA A 286 71.09 77.51 22.13
CA ALA A 286 72.30 77.39 22.94
C ALA A 286 72.26 78.45 24.06
N ALA A 287 72.22 78.00 25.31
CA ALA A 287 72.14 78.86 26.48
C ALA A 287 73.39 79.74 26.61
N GLY A 288 73.24 81.03 26.31
CA GLY A 288 74.21 82.08 26.69
C GLY A 288 74.08 82.39 28.18
N SER A 289 74.85 81.68 29.00
CA SER A 289 75.03 81.93 30.43
C SER A 289 75.79 83.25 30.66
N ASN A 290 75.08 84.37 30.72
CA ASN A 290 75.60 85.62 31.29
C ASN A 290 75.46 85.56 32.82
N SER A 291 76.30 84.74 33.45
CA SER A 291 76.48 84.79 34.90
C SER A 291 77.17 86.11 35.26
N ASN A 292 76.39 87.00 35.88
CA ASN A 292 76.84 88.29 36.41
C ASN A 292 77.83 88.04 37.57
N THR A 293 79.07 87.72 37.21
CA THR A 293 80.17 87.52 38.16
C THR A 293 80.50 88.90 38.74
N TYR A 294 80.49 89.07 40.06
CA TYR A 294 80.81 90.37 40.69
C TYR A 294 82.06 90.21 41.54
N PHE A 295 83.10 91.01 41.29
CA PHE A 295 84.33 91.02 42.07
C PHE A 295 84.39 92.24 42.99
N LYS A 296 84.73 92.03 44.26
CA LYS A 296 84.78 93.09 45.26
C LYS A 296 86.04 93.96 45.13
N ASN A 297 87.16 93.37 44.70
CA ASN A 297 88.44 94.05 44.51
C ASN A 297 89.36 93.29 43.53
N CYS A 298 90.44 93.93 43.09
CA CYS A 298 91.40 93.32 42.17
C CYS A 298 92.13 92.08 42.72
N THR A 299 92.24 91.94 44.05
CA THR A 299 92.81 90.73 44.66
C THR A 299 91.94 89.52 44.38
N GLU A 300 90.61 89.67 44.42
CA GLU A 300 89.67 88.60 44.09
C GLU A 300 89.75 88.22 42.60
N VAL A 301 89.87 89.20 41.72
CA VAL A 301 90.03 88.99 40.27
C VAL A 301 91.32 88.21 39.97
N LYS A 302 92.43 88.59 40.63
CA LYS A 302 93.73 87.91 40.48
C LYS A 302 93.71 86.50 41.07
N ASN A 303 93.12 86.30 42.26
CA ASN A 303 92.97 84.99 42.88
C ASN A 303 92.09 84.06 42.04
N ALA A 304 91.09 84.61 41.35
CA ALA A 304 90.28 83.88 40.39
C ALA A 304 91.00 83.61 39.05
N GLY A 305 92.23 84.11 38.87
CA GLY A 305 93.01 83.97 37.64
C GLY A 305 92.42 84.71 36.43
N LYS A 306 91.61 85.75 36.67
CA LYS A 306 90.85 86.49 35.63
C LYS A 306 91.39 87.90 35.36
N ALA A 307 92.52 88.26 35.96
CA ALA A 307 93.20 89.52 35.67
C ALA A 307 94.18 89.35 34.48
N PRO A 308 94.35 90.35 33.59
CA PRO A 308 93.59 91.61 33.52
C PRO A 308 92.15 91.40 33.03
N LEU A 309 91.24 92.22 33.54
CA LEU A 309 89.80 92.11 33.29
C LEU A 309 89.35 93.23 32.33
N TYR A 310 88.81 92.86 31.17
CA TYR A 310 88.44 93.82 30.12
C TYR A 310 86.97 94.26 30.19
N ARG A 311 86.63 95.44 29.66
CA ARG A 311 85.27 96.01 29.71
C ARG A 311 84.13 95.08 29.27
N ASP A 312 84.39 94.19 28.31
CA ASP A 312 83.40 93.25 27.78
C ASP A 312 83.37 91.90 28.52
N GLN A 313 84.21 91.71 29.54
CA GLN A 313 84.25 90.49 30.32
C GLN A 313 83.26 90.53 31.49
N PRO A 314 82.59 89.40 31.80
CA PRO A 314 81.69 89.30 32.93
C PRO A 314 82.45 89.58 34.23
N GLY A 315 81.96 90.58 34.96
CA GLY A 315 82.52 91.06 36.22
C GLY A 315 83.47 92.23 36.14
N TYR A 316 83.70 92.77 34.94
CA TYR A 316 84.30 94.09 34.83
C TYR A 316 83.40 95.13 35.51
N SER A 317 84.03 96.00 36.31
CA SER A 317 83.40 97.16 36.91
C SER A 317 84.37 98.32 36.84
N SER A 318 83.88 99.51 36.50
CA SER A 318 84.68 100.75 36.51
C SER A 318 85.28 101.06 37.89
N LYS A 319 84.82 100.42 38.97
CA LYS A 319 85.44 100.53 40.31
C LYS A 319 86.74 99.75 40.46
N LEU A 320 86.98 98.75 39.61
CA LEU A 320 88.20 97.93 39.59
C LEU A 320 89.26 98.51 38.63
N ASP A 321 88.83 99.40 37.74
CA ASP A 321 89.64 100.10 36.75
C ASP A 321 89.93 101.52 37.26
N ARG A 322 91.07 101.70 37.93
CA ARG A 322 91.37 102.94 38.67
C ARG A 322 91.74 104.11 37.76
N ASP A 323 92.33 103.83 36.61
CA ASP A 323 92.73 104.78 35.57
C ASP A 323 91.71 104.91 34.43
N GLY A 324 90.77 103.96 34.31
CA GLY A 324 89.60 104.07 33.44
C GLY A 324 89.90 103.77 31.98
N ASP A 325 90.98 103.07 31.68
CA ASP A 325 91.46 102.79 30.33
C ASP A 325 90.75 101.58 29.67
N GLY A 326 89.85 100.91 30.42
CA GLY A 326 89.11 99.74 29.98
C GLY A 326 89.73 98.40 30.38
N VAL A 327 90.84 98.41 31.13
CA VAL A 327 91.56 97.23 31.60
C VAL A 327 91.70 97.25 33.13
N ALA A 328 90.79 96.59 33.83
CA ALA A 328 90.84 96.50 35.28
C ALA A 328 91.93 95.53 35.77
N CYS A 329 92.57 95.88 36.88
CA CYS A 329 93.50 95.02 37.63
C CYS A 329 94.75 94.55 36.86
N GLU A 330 95.26 95.38 35.94
CA GLU A 330 96.46 95.10 35.13
C GLU A 330 97.78 94.99 35.92
N ARG A 331 97.87 95.65 37.09
CA ARG A 331 99.09 95.75 37.92
C ARG A 331 98.95 95.00 39.23
#